data_AF-A0A377TRB4-F1
#
_entry.id   AF-A0A377TRB4-F1
#
_cell.length_a   1.000
_cell.length_b   1.000
_cell.length_c   1.000
_cell.angle_alpha   90.00
_cell.angle_beta   90.00
_cell.angle_gamma   90.00
#
_symmetry.space_group_name_H-M   'P 1'
#
loop_
_entity.id
_entity.type
_entity.pdbx_description
1 polymer ?
#
loop_
_entity_poly.entity_id
_entity_poly.type
_entity_poly.pdbx_seq_one_letter_code
_entity_poly.pdbx_strand_id
1 'polypeptide(L)'
;MGISAAAAYTSSDRTNDQMTQTNARGDKAEAWTAGLKYDANDIYLATMYSETRNMTPYGNDGVANKTQNFEVTAQYQFDFGLRPAISYLQSKGKDLYNNGRYADKDLVKYMDVGATYYFNRNMSTYVDYKINLLDGNDKFYEDNGISTDNIVALGLVYQF
;
A
#
# COMPACT_ATOMS: atom_id res chain seq x y z
N MET A 1 -9.62 22.35 -14.55
CA MET A 1 -8.70 22.13 -13.42
C MET A 1 -8.71 20.65 -13.10
N GLY A 2 -7.55 19.98 -13.14
CA GLY A 2 -7.43 18.54 -12.87
C GLY A 2 -6.81 18.20 -11.51
N ILE A 3 -6.43 19.21 -10.71
CA ILE A 3 -5.78 19.01 -9.42
C ILE A 3 -6.84 18.87 -8.32
N SER A 4 -6.64 17.91 -7.41
CA SER A 4 -7.43 17.73 -6.20
C SER A 4 -6.51 17.42 -5.02
N ALA A 5 -6.91 17.85 -3.83
CA ALA A 5 -6.21 17.57 -2.58
C ALA A 5 -7.21 17.04 -1.55
N ALA A 6 -6.78 16.11 -0.72
CA ALA A 6 -7.58 15.56 0.36
C ALA A 6 -6.74 15.31 1.61
N ALA A 7 -7.36 15.43 2.78
CA ALA A 7 -6.77 15.02 4.05
C ALA A 7 -7.85 14.39 4.93
N ALA A 8 -7.45 13.43 5.76
CA ALA A 8 -8.34 12.79 6.71
C ALA A 8 -7.58 12.44 8.00
N TYR A 9 -8.33 12.35 9.10
CA TYR A 9 -7.84 11.91 10.41
C TYR A 9 -8.87 11.00 11.06
N THR A 10 -8.40 10.00 11.79
CA THR A 10 -9.21 9.06 12.56
C THR A 10 -8.55 8.76 13.89
N SER A 11 -9.38 8.54 14.91
CA SER A 11 -8.99 8.15 16.26
C SER A 11 -10.07 7.25 16.82
N SER A 12 -9.67 6.05 17.23
CA SER A 12 -10.58 5.03 17.76
C SER A 12 -9.97 4.38 18.98
N ASP A 13 -10.81 4.11 19.98
CA ASP A 13 -10.41 3.28 21.13
C ASP A 13 -10.18 1.83 20.68
N ARG A 14 -9.16 1.19 21.24
CA ARG A 14 -8.81 -0.20 20.99
C ARG A 14 -9.49 -1.10 22.01
N THR A 15 -9.91 -2.29 21.56
CA THR A 15 -10.49 -3.27 22.49
C THR A 15 -9.45 -3.78 23.47
N ASN A 16 -9.90 -4.35 24.59
CA ASN A 16 -9.00 -4.96 25.58
C ASN A 16 -8.13 -6.07 24.95
N ASP A 17 -8.69 -6.86 24.04
CA ASP A 17 -7.93 -7.89 23.33
C ASP A 17 -6.87 -7.26 22.42
N GLN A 18 -7.19 -6.19 21.70
CA GLN A 18 -6.20 -5.48 20.88
C GLN A 18 -5.06 -4.89 21.74
N MET A 19 -5.37 -4.41 22.94
CA MET A 19 -4.36 -3.85 23.86
C MET A 19 -3.47 -4.93 24.51
N THR A 20 -3.97 -6.15 24.68
CA THR A 20 -3.28 -7.19 25.46
C THR A 20 -2.69 -8.32 24.60
N GLN A 21 -3.26 -8.57 23.42
CA GLN A 21 -2.89 -9.69 22.55
C GLN A 21 -2.09 -9.28 21.32
N THR A 22 -1.87 -7.97 21.11
CA THR A 22 -1.06 -7.49 19.97
C THR A 22 0.24 -6.83 20.44
N ASN A 23 1.21 -6.75 19.54
CA ASN A 23 2.50 -6.10 19.80
C ASN A 23 2.38 -4.58 19.94
N ALA A 24 1.29 -3.98 19.46
CA ALA A 24 1.07 -2.55 19.50
C ALA A 24 0.58 -2.11 20.89
N ARG A 25 1.30 -1.17 21.51
CA ARG A 25 0.95 -0.65 22.84
C ARG A 25 0.18 0.66 22.74
N GLY A 26 -0.93 0.76 23.44
CA GLY A 26 -1.73 1.97 23.54
C GLY A 26 -3.22 1.68 23.47
N ASP A 27 -3.99 2.56 24.09
CA ASP A 27 -5.45 2.54 24.19
C ASP A 27 -6.15 3.03 22.91
N LYS A 28 -5.43 3.77 22.06
CA LYS A 28 -5.96 4.30 20.80
C LYS A 28 -5.23 3.79 19.56
N ALA A 29 -6.02 3.62 18.51
CA ALA A 29 -5.58 3.46 17.13
C ALA A 29 -5.87 4.77 16.39
N GLU A 30 -4.84 5.36 15.80
CA GLU A 30 -4.95 6.66 15.12
C GLU A 30 -4.35 6.58 13.72
N ALA A 31 -4.89 7.36 12.81
CA ALA A 31 -4.25 7.59 11.53
C ALA A 31 -4.56 8.98 10.99
N TRP A 32 -3.63 9.51 10.21
CA TRP A 32 -3.87 10.66 9.36
C TRP A 32 -3.33 10.38 7.97
N THR A 33 -3.97 10.96 6.97
CA THR A 33 -3.54 10.84 5.57
C THR A 33 -3.71 12.18 4.88
N ALA A 34 -2.82 12.45 3.93
CA ALA A 34 -2.91 13.56 3.00
C ALA A 34 -2.55 13.05 1.59
N GLY A 35 -3.30 13.50 0.59
CA GLY A 35 -3.12 13.07 -0.78
C GLY A 35 -3.34 14.19 -1.79
N LEU A 36 -2.66 14.06 -2.91
CA LEU A 36 -2.76 14.93 -4.06
C LEU A 36 -3.05 14.08 -5.30
N LYS A 37 -3.92 14.60 -6.16
CA LYS A 37 -4.24 13.98 -7.44
C LYS A 37 -4.20 15.03 -8.53
N TYR A 38 -3.64 14.68 -9.68
CA TYR A 38 -3.79 15.35 -10.95
C TYR A 38 -4.47 14.37 -11.93
N ASP A 39 -5.58 14.80 -12.51
CA ASP A 39 -6.46 13.99 -13.35
C ASP A 39 -7.02 14.88 -14.47
N ALA A 40 -6.23 15.03 -15.53
CA ALA A 40 -6.57 15.82 -16.71
C ALA A 40 -5.61 15.51 -17.86
N ASN A 41 -6.08 15.74 -19.09
CA ASN A 41 -5.30 15.53 -20.33
C ASN A 41 -4.76 14.10 -20.44
N ASP A 42 -5.63 13.12 -20.18
CA ASP A 42 -5.33 11.67 -20.25
C ASP A 42 -4.24 11.18 -19.29
N ILE A 43 -3.76 12.06 -18.41
CA ILE A 43 -2.75 11.76 -17.40
C ILE A 43 -3.44 11.68 -16.05
N TYR A 44 -3.18 10.57 -15.35
CA TYR A 44 -3.54 10.37 -13.96
C TYR A 44 -2.27 10.25 -13.12
N LEU A 45 -2.06 11.20 -12.21
CA LEU A 45 -0.97 11.17 -11.24
C LEU A 45 -1.58 11.33 -9.85
N ALA A 46 -1.31 10.39 -8.95
CA ALA A 46 -1.75 10.51 -7.57
C ALA A 46 -0.62 10.17 -6.62
N THR A 47 -0.59 10.85 -5.48
CA THR A 47 0.31 10.50 -4.38
C THR A 47 -0.42 10.66 -3.05
N MET A 48 -0.08 9.81 -2.10
CA MET A 48 -0.61 9.81 -0.75
C MET A 48 0.52 9.59 0.24
N TYR A 49 0.46 10.33 1.35
CA TYR A 49 1.26 10.07 2.54
C TYR A 49 0.35 9.89 3.73
N SER A 50 0.61 8.87 4.54
CA SER A 50 -0.11 8.65 5.79
C SER A 50 0.81 8.19 6.90
N GLU A 51 0.42 8.48 8.14
CA GLU A 51 0.97 7.80 9.30
C GLU A 51 -0.15 7.14 10.08
N THR A 52 0.15 5.96 10.62
CA THR A 52 -0.75 5.28 11.55
C THR A 52 -0.05 5.03 12.87
N ARG A 53 -0.82 4.91 13.95
CA ARG A 53 -0.36 4.52 15.28
C ARG A 53 -1.24 3.39 15.78
N ASN A 54 -0.64 2.27 16.17
CA ASN A 54 -1.30 1.08 16.71
C ASN A 54 -2.45 0.53 15.84
N MET A 55 -2.39 0.74 14.53
CA MET A 55 -3.51 0.49 13.62
C MET A 55 -3.16 -0.44 12.46
N THR A 56 -1.94 -0.38 11.92
CA THR A 56 -1.57 -1.15 10.73
C THR A 56 -1.17 -2.58 11.11
N PRO A 57 -1.95 -3.60 10.70
CA PRO A 57 -1.51 -4.99 10.83
C PRO A 57 -0.36 -5.28 9.86
N TYR A 58 0.52 -6.21 10.23
CA TYR A 58 1.62 -6.67 9.40
C TYR A 58 1.93 -8.14 9.66
N GLY A 59 2.42 -8.83 8.62
CA GLY A 59 2.66 -10.27 8.70
C GLY A 59 1.40 -11.04 9.06
N ASN A 60 1.56 -12.13 9.82
CA ASN A 60 0.45 -12.97 10.23
C ASN A 60 -0.40 -12.34 11.36
N ASP A 61 0.24 -11.82 12.41
CA ASP A 61 -0.46 -11.40 13.65
C ASP A 61 0.05 -10.06 14.22
N GLY A 62 0.99 -9.40 13.55
CA GLY A 62 1.63 -8.19 14.04
C GLY A 62 0.74 -6.96 13.90
N VAL A 63 0.83 -6.02 14.85
CA VAL A 63 0.29 -4.66 14.69
C VAL A 63 1.42 -3.68 14.96
N ALA A 64 1.67 -2.78 14.02
CA ALA A 64 2.77 -1.82 14.10
C ALA A 64 2.42 -0.69 15.08
N ASN A 65 3.37 -0.36 15.97
CA ASN A 65 3.25 0.78 16.88
C ASN A 65 3.07 2.09 16.11
N LYS A 66 3.87 2.27 15.05
CA LYS A 66 3.72 3.37 14.11
C LYS A 66 4.07 2.91 12.70
N THR A 67 3.37 3.43 11.70
CA THR A 67 3.78 3.32 10.30
C THR A 67 3.90 4.67 9.62
N GLN A 68 4.75 4.74 8.61
CA GLN A 68 4.81 5.83 7.65
C GLN A 68 4.61 5.23 6.27
N ASN A 69 3.51 5.60 5.61
CA ASN A 69 3.11 5.03 4.33
C ASN A 69 3.19 6.11 3.26
N PHE A 70 3.74 5.73 2.12
CA PHE A 70 3.87 6.57 0.95
C PHE A 70 3.48 5.77 -0.29
N GLU A 71 2.61 6.36 -1.09
CA GLU A 71 2.14 5.78 -2.34
C GLU A 71 2.18 6.84 -3.43
N VAL A 72 2.57 6.41 -4.63
CA VAL A 72 2.51 7.25 -5.83
C VAL A 72 2.21 6.38 -7.03
N THR A 73 1.37 6.87 -7.94
CA THR A 73 1.02 6.21 -9.19
C THR A 73 0.93 7.22 -10.31
N ALA A 74 1.43 6.84 -11.48
CA ALA A 74 1.35 7.61 -12.72
C ALA A 74 0.79 6.70 -13.82
N GLN A 75 -0.21 7.19 -14.54
CA GLN A 75 -0.91 6.45 -15.58
C GLN A 75 -1.22 7.37 -16.75
N TYR A 76 -1.30 6.78 -17.94
CA TYR A 76 -1.65 7.50 -19.15
C TYR A 76 -2.75 6.74 -19.89
N GLN A 77 -3.78 7.43 -20.37
CA GLN A 77 -4.88 6.84 -21.12
C GLN A 77 -4.70 7.12 -22.61
N PHE A 78 -4.46 6.08 -23.40
CA PHE A 78 -4.50 6.22 -24.86
C PHE A 78 -5.93 6.17 -25.38
N ASP A 79 -6.20 6.91 -26.47
CA ASP A 79 -7.49 6.93 -27.16
C ASP A 79 -7.96 5.55 -27.64
N PHE A 80 -7.02 4.67 -27.98
CA PHE A 80 -7.30 3.31 -28.44
C PHE A 80 -7.58 2.31 -27.31
N GLY A 81 -7.69 2.78 -26.06
CA GLY A 81 -8.12 1.97 -24.91
C GLY A 81 -7.00 1.39 -24.06
N LEU A 82 -5.73 1.54 -24.42
CA LEU A 82 -4.60 1.12 -23.57
C LEU A 82 -4.33 2.13 -22.47
N ARG A 83 -4.10 1.65 -21.25
CA ARG A 83 -3.75 2.45 -20.09
C ARG A 83 -2.57 1.84 -19.33
N PRO A 84 -1.32 2.21 -19.67
CA PRO A 84 -0.16 1.85 -18.85
C PRO A 84 -0.19 2.57 -17.50
N ALA A 85 0.40 1.92 -16.50
CA ALA A 85 0.55 2.42 -15.14
C ALA A 85 1.93 2.06 -14.58
N ILE A 86 2.49 2.98 -13.80
CA ILE A 86 3.64 2.73 -12.91
C ILE A 86 3.30 3.26 -11.51
N SER A 87 3.58 2.45 -10.50
CA SER A 87 3.31 2.81 -9.11
C SER A 87 4.47 2.42 -8.19
N TYR A 88 4.59 3.14 -7.08
CA TYR A 88 5.50 2.81 -5.99
C TYR A 88 4.73 2.90 -4.68
N LEU A 89 4.84 1.86 -3.87
CA LEU A 89 4.23 1.79 -2.55
C LEU A 89 5.27 1.40 -1.52
N GLN A 90 5.28 2.13 -0.40
CA GLN A 90 6.11 1.85 0.74
C GLN A 90 5.32 2.05 2.03
N SER A 91 5.38 1.07 2.92
CA SER A 91 4.93 1.18 4.31
C SER A 91 6.10 0.84 5.21
N LYS A 92 6.55 1.80 6.02
CA LYS A 92 7.65 1.61 6.97
C LYS A 92 7.13 1.54 8.38
N GLY A 93 7.26 0.38 9.01
CA GLY A 93 7.00 0.18 10.42
C GLY A 93 8.13 0.76 11.27
N LYS A 94 7.76 1.50 12.31
CA LYS A 94 8.65 2.13 13.27
C LYS A 94 8.55 1.43 14.61
N ASP A 95 9.70 1.26 15.26
CA ASP A 95 9.79 0.62 16.58
C ASP A 95 9.03 -0.72 16.64
N LEU A 96 9.29 -1.59 15.65
CA LEU A 96 8.74 -2.93 15.64
C LEU A 96 9.55 -3.81 16.58
N TYR A 97 8.86 -4.52 17.46
CA TYR A 97 9.50 -5.50 18.33
C TYR A 97 9.86 -6.74 17.50
N ASN A 98 11.16 -7.03 17.40
CA ASN A 98 11.70 -8.20 16.71
C ASN A 98 12.85 -8.80 17.54
N ASN A 99 12.71 -10.06 17.99
CA ASN A 99 13.74 -10.83 18.67
C ASN A 99 14.48 -10.06 19.80
N GLY A 100 13.71 -9.38 20.65
CA GLY A 100 14.24 -8.66 21.83
C GLY A 100 14.81 -7.27 21.53
N ARG A 101 14.67 -6.75 20.31
CA ARG A 101 15.08 -5.40 19.92
C ARG A 101 13.96 -4.67 19.19
N TYR A 102 13.97 -3.35 19.29
CA TYR A 102 13.13 -2.48 18.47
C TYR A 102 13.91 -2.08 17.22
N ALA A 103 13.28 -2.23 16.06
CA ALA A 103 13.88 -1.85 14.79
C ALA A 103 12.84 -1.29 13.82
N ASP A 104 13.30 -0.41 12.93
CA ASP A 104 12.53 0.03 11.79
C ASP A 104 12.62 -1.00 10.67
N LYS A 105 11.49 -1.39 10.09
CA LYS A 105 11.44 -2.30 8.93
C LYS A 105 10.43 -1.80 7.89
N ASP A 106 10.74 -2.01 6.62
CA ASP A 106 9.77 -1.81 5.55
C ASP A 106 8.77 -2.99 5.60
N LEU A 107 7.49 -2.73 5.85
CA LEU A 107 6.43 -3.75 5.91
C LEU A 107 5.88 -4.06 4.51
N VAL A 108 5.86 -3.04 3.66
CA VAL A 108 5.53 -3.12 2.24
C VAL A 108 6.56 -2.27 1.50
N LYS A 109 7.11 -2.80 0.41
CA LYS A 109 7.95 -2.02 -0.50
C LYS A 109 7.97 -2.67 -1.87
N TYR A 110 7.34 -2.03 -2.84
CA TYR A 110 7.37 -2.54 -4.21
C TYR A 110 7.17 -1.43 -5.23
N MET A 111 7.66 -1.70 -6.43
CA MET A 111 7.24 -1.01 -7.64
C MET A 111 6.27 -1.90 -8.40
N ASP A 112 5.29 -1.28 -9.04
CA ASP A 112 4.33 -1.95 -9.89
C ASP A 112 4.37 -1.32 -11.28
N VAL A 113 4.42 -2.17 -12.31
CA VAL A 113 4.38 -1.75 -13.70
C VAL A 113 3.37 -2.63 -14.41
N GLY A 114 2.40 -1.99 -15.05
CA GLY A 114 1.29 -2.71 -15.66
C GLY A 114 0.63 -1.96 -16.78
N ALA A 115 -0.31 -2.62 -17.43
CA ALA A 115 -1.15 -2.02 -18.44
C ALA A 115 -2.52 -2.69 -18.46
N THR A 116 -3.57 -1.87 -18.52
CA THR A 116 -4.94 -2.30 -18.78
C THR A 116 -5.33 -1.95 -20.20
N TYR A 117 -5.97 -2.87 -20.92
CA TYR A 117 -6.56 -2.62 -22.23
C TYR A 117 -8.09 -2.72 -22.13
N TYR A 118 -8.76 -1.61 -22.41
CA TYR A 118 -10.22 -1.52 -22.44
C TYR A 118 -10.73 -1.79 -23.85
N PHE A 119 -11.43 -2.91 -24.04
CA PHE A 119 -12.11 -3.19 -25.31
C PHE A 119 -13.33 -2.28 -25.47
N ASN A 120 -14.08 -2.11 -24.38
CA ASN A 120 -15.23 -1.22 -24.25
C ASN A 120 -15.53 -1.04 -22.75
N ARG A 121 -16.67 -0.41 -22.40
CA ARG A 121 -17.07 -0.17 -21.00
C ARG A 121 -17.38 -1.45 -20.20
N ASN A 122 -17.56 -2.58 -20.88
CA ASN A 122 -18.00 -3.85 -20.32
C ASN A 122 -16.91 -4.94 -20.32
N MET A 123 -15.77 -4.71 -20.98
CA MET A 123 -14.72 -5.72 -21.12
C MET A 123 -13.32 -5.12 -21.15
N SER A 124 -12.42 -5.67 -20.34
CA SER A 124 -11.01 -5.26 -20.27
C SER A 124 -10.10 -6.44 -19.97
N THR A 125 -8.84 -6.35 -20.41
CA THR A 125 -7.76 -7.27 -20.00
C THR A 125 -6.63 -6.48 -19.37
N TYR A 126 -5.86 -7.07 -18.47
CA TYR A 126 -4.74 -6.40 -17.82
C TYR A 126 -3.56 -7.34 -17.57
N VAL A 127 -2.39 -6.73 -17.48
CA VAL A 127 -1.15 -7.32 -16.99
C VAL A 127 -0.54 -6.38 -15.96
N ASP A 128 -0.19 -6.91 -14.78
CA ASP A 128 0.52 -6.18 -13.74
C ASP A 128 1.74 -6.97 -13.29
N TYR A 129 2.84 -6.26 -13.05
CA TYR A 129 4.07 -6.82 -12.54
C TYR A 129 4.51 -6.08 -11.27
N LYS A 130 4.30 -6.76 -10.14
CA LYS A 130 4.80 -6.35 -8.84
C LYS A 130 6.26 -6.77 -8.69
N ILE A 131 7.14 -5.77 -8.69
CA ILE A 131 8.56 -5.89 -8.40
C ILE A 131 8.75 -5.60 -6.91
N ASN A 132 8.87 -6.66 -6.12
CA ASN A 132 9.05 -6.57 -4.68
C ASN A 132 10.48 -6.12 -4.36
N LEU A 133 10.58 -5.10 -3.52
CA LEU A 133 11.83 -4.44 -3.15
C LEU A 133 12.23 -4.71 -1.68
N LEU A 134 11.50 -5.59 -1.00
CA LEU A 134 11.88 -6.11 0.31
C LEU A 134 13.12 -7.01 0.16
N ASP A 135 14.03 -6.94 1.14
CA ASP A 135 15.23 -7.79 1.16
C ASP A 135 14.86 -9.22 1.57
N GLY A 136 14.75 -10.12 0.60
CA GLY A 136 14.41 -11.54 0.83
C GLY A 136 15.38 -12.32 1.73
N ASN A 137 16.56 -11.77 2.07
CA ASN A 137 17.49 -12.41 3.01
C ASN A 137 17.25 -12.01 4.47
N ASP A 138 16.37 -11.05 4.72
CA ASP A 138 16.06 -10.57 6.06
C ASP A 138 15.03 -11.48 6.72
N LYS A 139 15.49 -12.23 7.74
CA LYS A 139 14.66 -13.18 8.51
C LYS A 139 13.38 -12.56 9.08
N PHE A 140 13.35 -11.24 9.29
CA PHE A 140 12.12 -10.56 9.71
C PHE A 140 10.93 -10.89 8.80
N TYR A 141 11.14 -10.96 7.49
CA TYR A 141 10.05 -11.24 6.55
C TYR A 141 9.58 -12.69 6.61
N GLU A 142 10.52 -13.64 6.69
CA GLU A 142 10.23 -15.06 6.85
C GLU A 142 9.48 -15.32 8.18
N ASP A 143 10.00 -14.79 9.29
CA ASP A 143 9.45 -14.94 10.63
C ASP A 143 8.01 -14.38 10.75
N ASN A 144 7.66 -13.38 9.94
CA ASN A 144 6.36 -12.73 9.94
C ASN A 144 5.46 -13.15 8.77
N GLY A 145 5.88 -14.08 7.91
CA GLY A 145 5.09 -14.52 6.76
C GLY A 145 4.89 -13.44 5.68
N ILE A 146 5.81 -12.47 5.58
CA ILE A 146 5.75 -11.40 4.58
C ILE A 146 6.46 -11.89 3.31
N SER A 147 5.72 -12.03 2.21
CA SER A 147 6.32 -12.44 0.93
C SER A 147 7.21 -11.32 0.37
N THR A 148 8.43 -11.71 0.00
CA THR A 148 9.42 -10.86 -0.69
C THR A 148 9.50 -11.16 -2.19
N ASP A 149 8.60 -12.00 -2.71
CA ASP A 149 8.64 -12.44 -4.10
C ASP A 149 7.99 -11.43 -5.04
N ASN A 150 8.46 -11.45 -6.28
CA ASN A 150 7.82 -10.76 -7.39
C ASN A 150 6.56 -11.50 -7.84
N ILE A 151 5.56 -10.77 -8.31
CA ILE A 151 4.28 -11.35 -8.75
C ILE A 151 3.90 -10.77 -10.11
N VAL A 152 3.52 -11.63 -11.05
CA VAL A 152 2.89 -11.23 -12.31
C VAL A 152 1.43 -11.65 -12.27
N ALA A 153 0.53 -10.71 -12.55
CA ALA A 153 -0.90 -10.95 -12.67
C ALA A 153 -1.35 -10.72 -14.11
N LEU A 154 -2.21 -11.61 -14.60
CA LEU A 154 -2.89 -11.50 -15.88
C LEU A 154 -4.37 -11.75 -15.65
N GLY A 155 -5.23 -10.91 -16.23
CA GLY A 155 -6.67 -11.04 -16.02
C GLY A 155 -7.49 -10.56 -17.20
N LEU A 156 -8.64 -11.20 -17.39
CA LEU A 156 -9.69 -10.76 -18.30
C LEU A 156 -10.95 -10.54 -17.48
N VAL A 157 -11.56 -9.36 -17.62
CA VAL A 157 -12.70 -8.92 -16.83
C VAL A 157 -13.86 -8.62 -17.76
N TYR A 158 -15.04 -9.15 -17.42
CA TYR A 158 -16.31 -8.77 -17.99
C TYR A 158 -17.22 -8.19 -16.91
N GLN A 159 -17.85 -7.06 -17.19
CA GLN A 159 -18.71 -6.32 -16.25
C GLN A 159 -19.98 -5.83 -16.95
N PHE A 160 -21.11 -5.85 -16.23
CA PHE A 160 -22.43 -5.44 -16.71
C PHE A 160 -22.87 -4.08 -16.14
#